data_AF-A0AAU6DYV4-F1
#
_entry.id   AF-A0AAU6DYV4-F1
#
_cell.length_a   1.000
_cell.length_b   1.000
_cell.length_c   1.000
_cell.angle_alpha   90.00
_cell.angle_beta   90.00
_cell.angle_gamma   90.00
#
_symmetry.space_group_name_H-M   'P 1'
#
loop_
_entity.id
_entity.type
_entity.pdbx_description
1 polymer ?
#
loop_
_entity_poly.entity_id
_entity_poly.type
_entity_poly.pdbx_seq_one_letter_code
_entity_poly.pdbx_strand_id
1 'polypeptide(L)'
;MSSETITFHNVERPAFEALRRHLLNGLGAERVGGDELRCLGVRGTLKYDEKRDATTVSLRHVPSVFNAAQVFTWLHETLADARDGRVDGHVGSTEPEGDLYWDQLTLKITNSSGLTLNVSNVPTLSHGEYSTYPVSVPSGPQETAFVASSKLASEIGPAGSMTYNLADGTVLNINFDMQFPVGQKSTFTASLSGARNGSYGLAISDSHSDWEGQGTRWAVDLTLNPNPGSTTVEASYTR
;
A
#
# COMPACT_ATOMS: atom_id res chain seq x y z
N MET A 1 -17.85 -26.66 -4.68
CA MET A 1 -16.52 -26.03 -4.76
C MET A 1 -15.50 -27.15 -4.70
N SER A 2 -14.68 -27.34 -5.74
CA SER A 2 -13.61 -28.34 -5.73
C SER A 2 -12.45 -27.80 -4.89
N SER A 3 -12.03 -28.56 -3.88
CA SER A 3 -10.79 -28.29 -3.17
C SER A 3 -9.63 -28.89 -3.93
N GLU A 4 -8.61 -28.09 -4.24
CA GLU A 4 -7.37 -28.59 -4.83
C GLU A 4 -6.37 -28.90 -3.73
N THR A 5 -5.69 -30.04 -3.81
CA THR A 5 -4.75 -30.48 -2.76
C THR A 5 -3.46 -30.97 -3.40
N ILE A 6 -2.34 -30.51 -2.85
CA ILE A 6 -1.00 -30.99 -3.20
C ILE A 6 -0.28 -31.44 -1.92
N THR A 7 0.59 -32.43 -2.06
CA THR A 7 1.47 -32.87 -0.97
C THR A 7 2.91 -32.78 -1.43
N PHE A 8 3.71 -32.05 -0.66
CA PHE A 8 5.14 -31.93 -0.82
C PHE A 8 5.81 -32.96 0.08
N HIS A 9 6.63 -33.83 -0.50
CA HIS A 9 7.40 -34.84 0.22
C HIS A 9 8.81 -34.34 0.54
N ASN A 10 9.46 -34.93 1.55
CA ASN A 10 10.81 -34.57 2.01
C ASN A 10 10.90 -33.12 2.52
N VAL A 11 9.85 -32.65 3.18
CA VAL A 11 9.85 -31.36 3.87
C VAL A 11 10.19 -31.62 5.33
N GLU A 12 11.33 -31.13 5.79
CA GLU A 12 11.70 -31.24 7.20
C GLU A 12 10.89 -30.26 8.05
N ARG A 13 10.64 -30.63 9.32
CA ARG A 13 9.85 -29.81 10.24
C ARG A 13 10.34 -28.35 10.36
N PRO A 14 11.65 -28.05 10.40
CA PRO A 14 12.12 -26.67 10.42
C PRO A 14 11.71 -25.87 9.17
N ALA A 15 11.78 -26.47 7.98
CA ALA A 15 11.37 -25.82 6.73
C ALA A 15 9.85 -25.56 6.70
N PHE A 16 9.05 -26.51 7.21
CA PHE A 16 7.60 -26.32 7.39
C PHE A 16 7.28 -25.16 8.33
N GLU A 17 7.92 -25.09 9.50
CA GLU A 17 7.68 -24.02 10.47
C GLU A 17 8.20 -22.66 9.96
N ALA A 18 9.29 -22.64 9.18
CA ALA A 18 9.79 -21.44 8.51
C ALA A 18 8.78 -20.92 7.48
N LEU A 19 8.24 -21.79 6.62
CA LEU A 19 7.16 -21.44 5.69
C LEU A 19 5.94 -20.91 6.44
N ARG A 20 5.49 -21.63 7.48
CA ARG A 20 4.32 -21.22 8.27
C ARG A 20 4.53 -19.86 8.94
N ARG A 21 5.73 -19.61 9.47
CA ARG A 21 6.11 -18.32 10.04
C ARG A 21 6.16 -17.23 8.98
N HIS A 22 6.70 -17.51 7.81
CA HIS A 22 6.73 -16.58 6.68
C HIS A 22 5.31 -16.21 6.24
N LEU A 23 4.42 -17.19 6.11
CA LEU A 23 3.00 -16.94 5.81
C LEU A 23 2.33 -16.06 6.87
N LEU A 24 2.46 -16.40 8.16
CA LEU A 24 1.78 -15.68 9.25
C LEU A 24 2.36 -14.29 9.52
N ASN A 25 3.69 -14.17 9.52
CA ASN A 25 4.39 -12.96 9.98
C ASN A 25 4.95 -12.12 8.84
N GLY A 26 5.41 -12.77 7.76
CA GLY A 26 5.92 -12.07 6.58
C GLY A 26 4.79 -11.66 5.65
N LEU A 27 3.80 -12.51 5.48
CA LEU A 27 2.72 -12.31 4.50
C LEU A 27 1.37 -11.91 5.09
N GLY A 28 1.31 -11.70 6.40
CA GLY A 28 0.10 -11.27 7.09
C GLY A 28 -1.03 -12.30 7.05
N ALA A 29 -0.73 -13.60 6.89
CA ALA A 29 -1.76 -14.62 6.90
C ALA A 29 -2.46 -14.69 8.27
N GLU A 30 -3.78 -14.87 8.23
CA GLU A 30 -4.60 -15.02 9.42
C GLU A 30 -4.94 -16.49 9.65
N ARG A 31 -4.94 -16.92 10.93
CA ARG A 31 -5.54 -18.21 11.30
C ARG A 31 -7.05 -18.05 11.38
N VAL A 32 -7.76 -18.79 10.54
CA VAL A 32 -9.24 -18.78 10.51
C VAL A 32 -9.82 -19.81 11.48
N GLY A 33 -9.04 -20.85 11.83
CA GLY A 33 -9.39 -21.84 12.84
C GLY A 33 -8.60 -23.15 12.65
N GLY A 34 -8.06 -23.73 13.72
CA GLY A 34 -7.22 -24.93 13.63
C GLY A 34 -6.00 -24.72 12.73
N ASP A 35 -5.88 -25.56 11.69
CA ASP A 35 -4.83 -25.49 10.65
C ASP A 35 -5.25 -24.69 9.40
N GLU A 36 -6.42 -24.05 9.43
CA GLU A 36 -6.91 -23.23 8.31
C GLU A 36 -6.28 -21.84 8.36
N LEU A 37 -5.67 -21.46 7.24
CA LEU A 37 -5.01 -20.19 7.00
C LEU A 37 -5.74 -19.43 5.89
N ARG A 38 -5.77 -18.11 6.05
CA ARG A 38 -6.16 -17.17 5.00
C ARG A 38 -4.99 -16.26 4.71
N CYS A 39 -4.56 -16.21 3.46
CA CYS A 39 -3.43 -15.40 3.00
C CYS A 39 -3.78 -14.90 1.60
N LEU A 40 -3.70 -13.58 1.33
CA LEU A 40 -3.93 -13.01 -0.01
C LEU A 40 -5.29 -13.40 -0.62
N GLY A 41 -6.35 -13.39 0.19
CA GLY A 41 -7.69 -13.84 -0.20
C GLY A 41 -7.83 -15.36 -0.41
N VAL A 42 -6.73 -16.10 -0.58
CA VAL A 42 -6.69 -17.57 -0.65
C VAL A 42 -7.00 -18.15 0.73
N ARG A 43 -7.88 -19.15 0.78
CA ARG A 43 -8.19 -19.91 1.99
C ARG A 43 -7.80 -21.36 1.79
N GLY A 44 -7.09 -21.92 2.75
CA GLY A 44 -6.67 -23.32 2.69
C GLY A 44 -6.12 -23.83 4.00
N THR A 45 -5.80 -25.12 4.04
CA THR A 45 -5.14 -25.74 5.20
C THR A 45 -3.71 -26.10 4.85
N LEU A 46 -2.80 -25.83 5.77
CA LEU A 46 -1.39 -26.21 5.69
C LEU A 46 -1.10 -27.19 6.84
N LYS A 47 -0.74 -28.44 6.50
CA LYS A 47 -0.53 -29.51 7.48
C LYS A 47 0.80 -30.19 7.32
N TYR A 48 1.41 -30.56 8.44
CA TYR A 48 2.64 -31.34 8.49
C TYR A 48 2.36 -32.78 8.95
N ASP A 49 2.90 -33.76 8.24
CA ASP A 49 2.88 -35.17 8.61
C ASP A 49 4.29 -35.61 9.05
N GLU A 50 4.50 -35.69 10.37
CA GLU A 50 5.76 -36.09 10.99
C GLU A 50 6.20 -37.51 10.62
N LYS A 51 5.27 -38.40 10.23
CA LYS A 51 5.62 -39.80 9.90
C LYS A 51 6.17 -39.94 8.48
N ARG A 52 5.90 -38.95 7.62
CA ARG A 52 6.22 -38.98 6.20
C ARG A 52 7.13 -37.84 5.76
N ASP A 53 7.54 -36.99 6.70
CA ASP A 53 8.24 -35.73 6.44
C ASP A 53 7.61 -35.00 5.24
N ALA A 54 6.30 -34.78 5.33
CA ALA A 54 5.50 -34.26 4.23
C ALA A 54 4.62 -33.09 4.67
N THR A 55 4.47 -32.12 3.77
CA THR A 55 3.58 -30.97 3.94
C THR A 55 2.43 -31.05 2.95
N THR A 56 1.20 -31.08 3.44
CA THR A 56 0.00 -31.06 2.59
C THR A 56 -0.63 -29.68 2.61
N VAL A 57 -0.93 -29.16 1.42
CA VAL A 57 -1.65 -27.91 1.20
C VAL A 57 -2.96 -28.23 0.51
N SER A 58 -4.06 -27.81 1.12
CA SER A 58 -5.40 -27.91 0.51
C SER A 58 -6.00 -26.53 0.35
N LEU A 59 -6.19 -26.09 -0.89
CA LEU A 59 -6.83 -24.83 -1.23
C LEU A 59 -8.35 -25.03 -1.31
N ARG A 60 -9.07 -24.24 -0.52
CA ARG A 60 -10.54 -24.23 -0.44
C ARG A 60 -11.15 -23.08 -1.24
N HIS A 61 -10.46 -21.95 -1.29
CA HIS A 61 -10.85 -20.80 -2.09
C HIS A 61 -9.61 -20.12 -2.65
N VAL A 62 -9.62 -19.82 -3.94
CA VAL A 62 -8.60 -19.04 -4.63
C VAL A 62 -9.33 -17.88 -5.33
N PRO A 63 -8.97 -16.62 -5.05
CA PRO A 63 -9.52 -15.46 -5.76
C PRO A 63 -9.28 -15.56 -7.27
N SER A 64 -10.16 -14.96 -8.08
CA SER A 64 -10.06 -15.03 -9.55
C SER A 64 -8.79 -14.42 -10.15
N VAL A 65 -8.07 -13.61 -9.38
CA VAL A 65 -6.78 -13.00 -9.76
C VAL A 65 -5.61 -13.97 -9.64
N PHE A 66 -5.81 -15.12 -8.99
CA PHE A 66 -4.83 -16.19 -8.88
C PHE A 66 -5.37 -17.46 -9.55
N ASN A 67 -4.45 -18.29 -10.04
CA ASN A 67 -4.76 -19.70 -10.26
C ASN A 67 -4.04 -20.58 -9.23
N ALA A 68 -4.62 -21.74 -8.95
CA ALA A 68 -4.10 -22.64 -7.93
C ALA A 68 -2.68 -23.16 -8.25
N ALA A 69 -2.33 -23.32 -9.53
CA ALA A 69 -1.00 -23.72 -9.95
C ALA A 69 0.07 -22.68 -9.55
N GLN A 70 -0.21 -21.39 -9.71
CA GLN A 70 0.68 -20.30 -9.27
C GLN A 70 0.90 -20.33 -7.76
N VAL A 71 -0.18 -20.53 -6.99
CA VAL A 71 -0.09 -20.66 -5.52
C VAL A 71 0.76 -21.85 -5.13
N PHE A 72 0.58 -23.01 -5.79
CA PHE A 72 1.38 -24.20 -5.50
C PHE A 72 2.85 -24.07 -5.94
N THR A 73 3.13 -23.42 -7.07
CA THR A 73 4.51 -23.14 -7.52
C THR A 73 5.23 -22.24 -6.54
N TRP A 74 4.61 -21.14 -6.12
CA TRP A 74 5.20 -20.23 -5.15
C TRP A 74 5.48 -20.91 -3.79
N LEU A 75 4.53 -21.74 -3.31
CA LEU A 75 4.73 -22.52 -2.09
C LEU A 75 5.88 -23.54 -2.23
N HIS A 76 6.03 -24.15 -3.41
CA HIS A 76 7.11 -25.09 -3.69
C HIS A 76 8.48 -24.40 -3.65
N GLU A 77 8.61 -23.25 -4.29
CA GLU A 77 9.84 -22.44 -4.31
C GLU A 77 10.20 -21.98 -2.89
N THR A 78 9.22 -21.48 -2.13
CA THR A 78 9.43 -21.03 -0.74
C THR A 78 9.88 -22.19 0.17
N LEU A 79 9.33 -23.40 -0.03
CA LEU A 79 9.77 -24.59 0.71
C LEU A 79 11.18 -25.03 0.33
N ALA A 80 11.57 -24.90 -0.94
CA ALA A 80 12.92 -25.19 -1.40
C ALA A 80 13.92 -24.20 -0.77
N ASP A 81 13.60 -22.91 -0.75
CA ASP A 81 14.45 -21.89 -0.12
C ASP A 81 14.55 -22.05 1.40
N ALA A 82 13.45 -22.45 2.06
CA ALA A 82 13.44 -22.75 3.49
C ALA A 82 14.34 -23.95 3.83
N ARG A 83 14.35 -24.96 2.97
CA ARG A 83 15.22 -26.14 3.11
C ARG A 83 16.69 -25.77 2.96
N ASP A 84 17.00 -24.85 2.06
CA ASP A 84 18.37 -24.37 1.82
C ASP A 84 18.84 -23.33 2.87
N GLY A 85 18.03 -23.06 3.90
CA GLY A 85 18.35 -22.13 4.98
C GLY A 85 18.36 -20.66 4.55
N ARG A 86 17.79 -20.33 3.39
CA ARG A 86 17.79 -18.97 2.83
C ARG A 86 16.66 -18.08 3.36
N VAL A 87 15.80 -18.61 4.22
CA VAL A 87 14.64 -17.90 4.76
C VAL A 87 14.98 -17.08 6.02
N ASP A 88 16.19 -17.22 6.59
CA ASP A 88 16.70 -16.35 7.67
C ASP A 88 18.00 -15.65 7.21
N GLY A 89 17.90 -14.48 6.56
CA GLY A 89 19.12 -13.84 6.03
C GLY A 89 19.04 -12.50 5.31
N HIS A 90 18.00 -11.67 5.50
CA HIS A 90 18.05 -10.25 5.10
C HIS A 90 17.66 -9.34 6.29
N VAL A 91 18.62 -9.17 7.20
CA VAL A 91 18.66 -8.02 8.13
C VAL A 91 19.83 -7.18 7.66
N GLY A 92 19.62 -6.34 6.65
CA GLY A 92 20.74 -5.59 6.07
C GLY A 92 20.49 -4.94 4.71
N SER A 93 19.32 -4.38 4.47
CA SER A 93 19.15 -3.35 3.42
C SER A 93 18.02 -2.42 3.85
N THR A 94 18.24 -1.12 3.68
CA THR A 94 17.35 -0.03 4.06
C THR A 94 16.24 0.19 3.03
N GLU A 95 15.66 -0.89 2.52
CA GLU A 95 14.43 -0.87 1.72
C GLU A 95 13.46 -1.86 2.36
N PRO A 96 12.15 -1.53 2.47
CA PRO A 96 11.18 -2.42 3.07
C PRO A 96 11.01 -3.65 2.16
N GLU A 97 11.78 -4.69 2.42
CA GLU A 97 11.58 -6.02 1.86
C GLU A 97 10.32 -6.65 2.47
N GLY A 98 9.26 -6.74 1.66
CA GLY A 98 8.20 -7.72 1.85
C GLY A 98 6.77 -7.21 2.07
N ASP A 99 6.42 -5.99 1.68
CA ASP A 99 5.01 -5.57 1.65
C ASP A 99 4.30 -6.24 0.46
N LEU A 100 3.47 -7.27 0.69
CA LEU A 100 2.87 -8.08 -0.38
C LEU A 100 1.87 -7.36 -1.28
N TYR A 101 1.19 -6.37 -0.74
CA TYR A 101 0.30 -5.49 -1.49
C TYR A 101 0.35 -4.10 -0.89
N TRP A 102 0.84 -3.15 -1.68
CA TRP A 102 1.06 -1.79 -1.23
C TRP A 102 0.70 -0.80 -2.32
N ASP A 103 -0.06 0.21 -1.97
CA ASP A 103 -0.15 1.43 -2.76
C ASP A 103 0.38 2.57 -1.93
N GLN A 104 1.14 3.45 -2.57
CA GLN A 104 1.76 4.59 -1.92
C GLN A 104 1.43 5.88 -2.66
N LEU A 105 0.85 6.84 -1.94
CA LEU A 105 0.70 8.22 -2.38
C LEU A 105 1.80 9.06 -1.74
N THR A 106 2.58 9.75 -2.56
CA THR A 106 3.47 10.83 -2.12
C THR A 106 2.90 12.16 -2.58
N LEU A 107 2.59 13.06 -1.64
CA LEU A 107 2.26 14.44 -1.96
C LEU A 107 3.47 15.32 -1.73
N LYS A 108 3.85 16.08 -2.76
CA LYS A 108 4.80 17.19 -2.66
C LYS A 108 4.09 18.50 -2.94
N ILE A 109 4.43 19.54 -2.17
CA ILE A 109 3.86 20.86 -2.33
C ILE A 109 4.96 21.88 -2.62
N THR A 110 4.82 22.61 -3.73
CA THR A 110 5.56 23.84 -3.99
C THR A 110 4.70 25.01 -3.54
N ASN A 111 5.03 25.60 -2.38
CA ASN A 111 4.28 26.72 -1.84
C ASN A 111 4.95 28.05 -2.22
N SER A 112 4.38 28.75 -3.20
CA SER A 112 4.84 30.06 -3.63
C SER A 112 3.96 31.20 -3.11
N SER A 113 3.11 30.95 -2.11
CA SER A 113 2.12 31.94 -1.61
C SER A 113 2.72 33.13 -0.84
N GLY A 114 3.99 33.04 -0.43
CA GLY A 114 4.61 33.99 0.50
C GLY A 114 4.23 33.77 1.98
N LEU A 115 3.39 32.78 2.27
CA LEU A 115 2.92 32.42 3.62
C LEU A 115 3.16 30.94 3.87
N THR A 116 3.26 30.52 5.13
CA THR A 116 3.37 29.10 5.50
C THR A 116 2.00 28.43 5.43
N LEU A 117 1.91 27.27 4.77
CA LEU A 117 0.76 26.37 4.84
C LEU A 117 0.86 25.55 6.13
N ASN A 118 0.00 25.83 7.09
CA ASN A 118 -0.01 25.13 8.36
C ASN A 118 -0.96 23.94 8.31
N VAL A 119 -0.53 22.78 8.79
CA VAL A 119 -1.44 21.63 8.94
C VAL A 119 -2.49 21.98 9.98
N SER A 120 -3.76 21.97 9.57
CA SER A 120 -4.88 22.31 10.46
C SER A 120 -5.39 21.07 11.19
N ASN A 121 -5.37 19.94 10.49
CA ASN A 121 -5.70 18.64 11.03
C ASN A 121 -4.89 17.56 10.30
N VAL A 122 -4.43 16.56 11.07
CA VAL A 122 -3.99 15.29 10.51
C VAL A 122 -5.17 14.33 10.64
N PRO A 123 -5.89 14.05 9.56
CA PRO A 123 -7.05 13.15 9.62
C PRO A 123 -6.59 11.73 9.94
N THR A 124 -7.46 10.93 10.54
CA THR A 124 -7.33 9.47 10.41
C THR A 124 -7.72 9.10 8.99
N LEU A 125 -6.86 8.34 8.31
CA LEU A 125 -7.17 7.85 6.97
C LEU A 125 -8.35 6.87 7.02
N SER A 126 -9.26 6.95 6.05
CA SER A 126 -10.35 5.99 5.92
C SER A 126 -9.82 4.60 5.56
N HIS A 127 -8.74 4.57 4.76
CA HIS A 127 -7.94 3.39 4.45
C HIS A 127 -6.45 3.77 4.39
N GLY A 128 -5.57 2.83 4.73
CA GLY A 128 -4.13 3.10 4.77
C GLY A 128 -3.59 3.67 6.09
N GLU A 129 -2.33 4.07 6.06
CA GLU A 129 -1.60 4.73 7.14
C GLU A 129 -0.61 5.77 6.60
N TYR A 130 -0.13 6.67 7.45
CA TYR A 130 0.92 7.62 7.07
C TYR A 130 2.29 7.00 7.30
N SER A 131 3.06 6.78 6.22
CA SER A 131 4.49 6.47 6.32
C SER A 131 5.29 7.72 6.71
N THR A 132 4.84 8.88 6.22
CA THR A 132 5.34 10.21 6.63
C THR A 132 4.13 11.09 6.94
N TYR A 133 4.03 11.53 8.19
CA TYR A 133 2.92 12.37 8.64
C TYR A 133 2.91 13.75 7.97
N PRO A 134 1.72 14.37 7.77
CA PRO A 134 1.64 15.71 7.22
C PRO A 134 2.40 16.74 8.04
N VAL A 135 3.22 17.53 7.36
CA VAL A 135 3.98 18.65 7.94
C VAL A 135 3.54 19.98 7.34
N SER A 136 3.71 21.06 8.10
CA SER A 136 3.52 22.42 7.57
C SER A 136 4.53 22.69 6.47
N VAL A 137 4.11 23.38 5.40
CA VAL A 137 4.95 23.66 4.22
C VAL A 137 5.26 25.16 4.16
N PRO A 138 6.50 25.57 4.49
CA PRO A 138 6.94 26.96 4.34
C PRO A 138 6.79 27.46 2.90
N SER A 139 6.76 28.79 2.71
CA SER A 139 6.86 29.33 1.36
C SER A 139 8.28 29.13 0.84
N GLY A 140 8.42 28.57 -0.37
CA GLY A 140 9.73 28.31 -0.96
C GLY A 140 9.74 27.11 -1.90
N PRO A 141 10.83 26.31 -1.90
CA PRO A 141 10.98 25.18 -2.81
C PRO A 141 9.95 24.08 -2.52
N GLN A 142 9.88 23.12 -3.44
CA GLN A 142 9.04 21.94 -3.27
C GLN A 142 9.47 21.13 -2.04
N GLU A 143 8.50 20.77 -1.19
CA GLU A 143 8.73 19.89 -0.05
C GLU A 143 7.77 18.69 -0.09
N THR A 144 8.23 17.53 0.40
CA THR A 144 7.34 16.40 0.65
C THR A 144 6.42 16.76 1.81
N ALA A 145 5.13 16.89 1.52
CA ALA A 145 4.12 17.27 2.49
C ALA A 145 3.71 16.06 3.34
N PHE A 146 3.46 14.91 2.71
CA PHE A 146 3.23 13.63 3.39
C PHE A 146 3.42 12.44 2.45
N VAL A 147 3.50 11.25 3.05
CA VAL A 147 3.44 9.96 2.35
C VAL A 147 2.40 9.10 3.04
N ALA A 148 1.41 8.62 2.28
CA ALA A 148 0.39 7.69 2.74
C ALA A 148 0.57 6.35 2.02
N SER A 149 0.42 5.26 2.75
CA SER A 149 0.56 3.90 2.24
C SER A 149 -0.67 3.07 2.58
N SER A 150 -0.88 1.98 1.85
CA SER A 150 -1.84 0.94 2.24
C SER A 150 -1.47 0.38 3.62
N LYS A 151 -2.47 -0.11 4.36
CA LYS A 151 -2.18 -0.96 5.52
C LYS A 151 -1.66 -2.29 4.99
N LEU A 152 -0.70 -2.89 5.68
CA LEU A 152 -0.04 -4.13 5.27
C LEU A 152 -1.05 -5.18 4.74
N ALA A 153 -0.85 -5.62 3.51
CA ALA A 153 -1.64 -6.64 2.82
C ALA A 153 -3.15 -6.37 2.70
N SER A 154 -3.57 -5.09 2.66
CA SER A 154 -5.00 -4.74 2.68
C SER A 154 -5.71 -4.78 1.33
N GLU A 155 -5.00 -4.94 0.19
CA GLU A 155 -5.57 -4.86 -1.18
C GLU A 155 -6.46 -3.60 -1.38
N ILE A 156 -6.17 -2.55 -0.62
CA ILE A 156 -6.90 -1.28 -0.59
C ILE A 156 -5.87 -0.17 -0.41
N GLY A 157 -5.87 0.80 -1.32
CA GLY A 157 -4.95 1.93 -1.27
C GLY A 157 -5.28 2.93 -0.15
N PRO A 158 -4.35 3.87 0.13
CA PRO A 158 -4.61 4.92 1.10
C PRO A 158 -5.73 5.86 0.61
N ALA A 159 -6.62 6.25 1.53
CA ALA A 159 -7.70 7.18 1.26
C ALA A 159 -7.91 8.13 2.45
N GLY A 160 -8.14 9.41 2.16
CA GLY A 160 -8.30 10.41 3.20
C GLY A 160 -8.52 11.83 2.69
N SER A 161 -8.75 12.73 3.64
CA SER A 161 -9.02 14.15 3.39
C SER A 161 -8.31 15.02 4.42
N MET A 162 -7.54 16.02 4.00
CA MET A 162 -6.78 16.89 4.91
C MET A 162 -6.88 18.37 4.54
N THR A 163 -6.52 19.24 5.50
CA THR A 163 -6.58 20.68 5.29
C THR A 163 -5.32 21.41 5.76
N TYR A 164 -4.89 22.37 4.94
CA TYR A 164 -3.85 23.33 5.26
C TYR A 164 -4.43 24.74 5.34
N ASN A 165 -3.95 25.54 6.28
CA ASN A 165 -4.36 26.93 6.47
C ASN A 165 -3.20 27.88 6.23
N LEU A 166 -3.44 28.91 5.41
CA LEU A 166 -2.63 30.12 5.38
C LEU A 166 -3.09 31.09 6.47
N ALA A 167 -2.15 31.90 6.96
CA ALA A 167 -2.43 32.91 7.99
C ALA A 167 -3.43 34.00 7.53
N ASP A 168 -3.68 34.12 6.23
CA ASP A 168 -4.61 35.09 5.66
C ASP A 168 -6.06 34.59 5.58
N GLY A 169 -6.32 33.37 6.08
CA GLY A 169 -7.65 32.74 6.11
C GLY A 169 -7.97 31.91 4.86
N THR A 170 -7.04 31.73 3.94
CA THR A 170 -7.18 30.76 2.83
C THR A 170 -6.94 29.34 3.34
N VAL A 171 -7.82 28.42 2.93
CA VAL A 171 -7.76 27.00 3.28
C VAL A 171 -7.55 26.18 2.02
N LEU A 172 -6.51 25.36 2.01
CA LEU A 172 -6.26 24.33 1.01
C LEU A 172 -6.82 22.99 1.51
N ASN A 173 -7.86 22.50 0.84
CA ASN A 173 -8.46 21.19 1.08
C ASN A 173 -7.88 20.18 0.10
N ILE A 174 -7.55 18.99 0.59
CA ILE A 174 -7.01 17.90 -0.21
C ILE A 174 -7.84 16.65 0.08
N ASN A 175 -8.30 15.96 -0.96
CA ASN A 175 -8.89 14.62 -0.84
C ASN A 175 -8.18 13.67 -1.79
N PHE A 176 -7.94 12.45 -1.34
CA PHE A 176 -7.34 11.42 -2.16
C PHE A 176 -7.94 10.05 -1.85
N ASP A 177 -7.97 9.21 -2.86
CA ASP A 177 -8.44 7.85 -2.80
C ASP A 177 -7.67 7.01 -3.83
N MET A 178 -6.78 6.14 -3.35
CA MET A 178 -6.07 5.20 -4.20
C MET A 178 -6.83 3.89 -4.28
N GLN A 179 -7.17 3.50 -5.51
CA GLN A 179 -7.85 2.25 -5.78
C GLN A 179 -6.83 1.18 -6.13
N PHE A 180 -6.91 0.06 -5.42
CA PHE A 180 -6.04 -1.09 -5.64
C PHE A 180 -6.50 -2.01 -6.79
N PRO A 181 -7.80 -2.26 -7.04
CA PRO A 181 -8.17 -3.18 -8.13
C PRO A 181 -7.81 -2.62 -9.52
N VAL A 182 -7.32 -3.49 -10.41
CA VAL A 182 -7.07 -3.15 -11.83
C VAL A 182 -8.36 -2.65 -12.49
N GLY A 183 -8.24 -1.60 -13.32
CA GLY A 183 -9.37 -0.95 -13.99
C GLY A 183 -10.16 0.02 -13.12
N GLN A 184 -9.82 0.16 -11.83
CA GLN A 184 -10.38 1.21 -10.97
C GLN A 184 -9.54 2.49 -11.04
N LYS A 185 -10.23 3.61 -10.85
CA LYS A 185 -9.65 4.94 -10.96
C LYS A 185 -9.23 5.46 -9.59
N SER A 186 -7.94 5.72 -9.41
CA SER A 186 -7.42 6.47 -8.27
C SER A 186 -7.63 7.97 -8.49
N THR A 187 -7.97 8.72 -7.45
CA THR A 187 -8.29 10.15 -7.53
C THR A 187 -7.61 10.98 -6.46
N PHE A 188 -7.23 12.19 -6.86
CA PHE A 188 -6.67 13.22 -6.00
C PHE A 188 -7.32 14.54 -6.39
N THR A 189 -7.77 15.31 -5.41
CA THR A 189 -8.37 16.63 -5.61
C THR A 189 -7.78 17.60 -4.62
N ALA A 190 -7.47 18.81 -5.08
CA ALA A 190 -7.09 19.91 -4.23
C ALA A 190 -7.93 21.14 -4.56
N SER A 191 -8.44 21.83 -3.54
CA SER A 191 -9.25 23.03 -3.72
C SER A 191 -8.95 24.11 -2.67
N LEU A 192 -9.08 25.37 -3.07
CA LEU A 192 -8.92 26.53 -2.21
C LEU A 192 -10.28 27.08 -1.78
N SER A 193 -10.42 27.36 -0.50
CA SER A 193 -11.60 27.95 0.12
C SER A 193 -11.22 29.03 1.15
N GLY A 194 -12.21 29.71 1.72
CA GLY A 194 -11.98 30.79 2.69
C GLY A 194 -11.97 32.18 2.04
N ALA A 195 -11.62 33.19 2.84
CA ALA A 195 -11.87 34.60 2.50
C ALA A 195 -11.01 35.14 1.35
N ARG A 196 -9.82 34.56 1.13
CA ARG A 196 -8.82 35.03 0.16
C ARG A 196 -8.39 33.99 -0.86
N ASN A 197 -9.18 32.91 -1.02
CA ASN A 197 -8.84 31.84 -1.96
C ASN A 197 -8.63 32.31 -3.40
N GLY A 198 -9.38 33.31 -3.87
CA GLY A 198 -9.26 33.87 -5.21
C GLY A 198 -7.97 34.66 -5.47
N SER A 199 -7.14 34.89 -4.45
CA SER A 199 -5.82 35.51 -4.61
C SER A 199 -4.75 34.52 -5.07
N TYR A 200 -5.04 33.22 -5.04
CA TYR A 200 -4.10 32.16 -5.32
C TYR A 200 -4.57 31.27 -6.47
N GLY A 201 -3.65 30.47 -7.00
CA GLY A 201 -3.91 29.53 -8.08
C GLY A 201 -3.22 28.19 -7.81
N LEU A 202 -3.95 27.11 -8.00
CA LEU A 202 -3.42 25.75 -7.94
C LEU A 202 -2.99 25.29 -9.33
N ALA A 203 -1.88 24.57 -9.36
CA ALA A 203 -1.48 23.73 -10.48
C ALA A 203 -1.13 22.34 -9.94
N ILE A 204 -1.39 21.30 -10.73
CA ILE A 204 -1.10 19.93 -10.37
C ILE A 204 -0.37 19.24 -11.51
N SER A 205 0.61 18.43 -11.16
CA SER A 205 1.18 17.41 -12.03
C SER A 205 1.32 16.13 -11.22
N ASP A 206 1.22 14.99 -11.88
CA ASP A 206 1.36 13.71 -11.23
C ASP A 206 2.11 12.71 -12.11
N SER A 207 2.67 11.70 -11.46
CA SER A 207 3.25 10.54 -12.11
C SER A 207 2.98 9.31 -11.28
N HIS A 208 2.74 8.19 -11.93
CA HIS A 208 2.56 6.91 -11.26
C HIS A 208 3.51 5.88 -11.87
N SER A 209 3.93 4.92 -11.06
CA SER A 209 4.66 3.75 -11.54
C SER A 209 3.72 2.83 -12.30
N ASP A 210 4.27 1.99 -13.16
CA ASP A 210 3.57 0.78 -13.58
C ASP A 210 3.29 -0.12 -12.35
N TRP A 211 2.46 -1.14 -12.55
CA TRP A 211 2.24 -2.16 -11.53
C TRP A 211 3.53 -2.95 -11.26
N GLU A 212 4.02 -2.89 -10.02
CA GLU A 212 5.25 -3.54 -9.60
C GLU A 212 5.01 -4.98 -9.10
N GLY A 213 3.97 -5.63 -9.60
CA GLY A 213 3.57 -6.99 -9.17
C GLY A 213 2.79 -7.01 -7.85
N GLN A 214 3.06 -6.07 -6.96
CA GLN A 214 2.48 -5.97 -5.61
C GLN A 214 1.94 -4.57 -5.30
N GLY A 215 2.29 -3.56 -6.09
CA GLY A 215 1.93 -2.20 -5.77
C GLY A 215 2.10 -1.16 -6.87
N THR A 216 1.60 0.05 -6.60
CA THR A 216 1.89 1.23 -7.41
C THR A 216 2.30 2.41 -6.51
N ARG A 217 3.30 3.16 -6.96
CA ARG A 217 3.61 4.49 -6.42
C ARG A 217 2.89 5.54 -7.23
N TRP A 218 2.24 6.47 -6.55
CA TRP A 218 1.67 7.67 -7.15
C TRP A 218 2.29 8.90 -6.48
N ALA A 219 2.96 9.73 -7.26
CA ALA A 219 3.51 11.00 -6.83
C ALA A 219 2.66 12.13 -7.39
N VAL A 220 2.16 12.98 -6.51
CA VAL A 220 1.42 14.20 -6.85
C VAL A 220 2.25 15.40 -6.44
N ASP A 221 2.49 16.27 -7.41
CA ASP A 221 3.17 17.55 -7.23
C ASP A 221 2.12 18.66 -7.32
N LEU A 222 1.79 19.25 -6.18
CA LEU A 222 0.84 20.36 -6.07
C LEU A 222 1.60 21.68 -5.96
N THR A 223 1.24 22.67 -6.77
CA THR A 223 1.82 24.01 -6.70
C THR A 223 0.75 25.01 -6.26
N LEU A 224 1.05 25.77 -5.22
CA LEU A 224 0.26 26.93 -4.78
C LEU A 224 0.93 28.21 -5.27
N ASN A 225 0.35 28.84 -6.28
CA ASN A 225 0.85 30.07 -6.90
C ASN A 225 0.32 31.31 -6.18
N PRO A 226 1.12 32.39 -6.05
CA PRO A 226 0.71 33.66 -5.46
C PRO A 226 -0.18 34.51 -6.37
N ASN A 227 -0.49 34.00 -7.57
CA ASN A 227 -1.31 34.68 -8.56
C ASN A 227 -2.66 33.95 -8.68
N PRO A 228 -3.76 34.68 -8.90
CA PRO A 228 -5.06 34.07 -9.18
C PRO A 228 -4.98 33.06 -10.33
N GLY A 229 -5.65 31.92 -10.15
CA GLY A 229 -5.68 30.86 -11.14
C GLY A 229 -6.80 29.87 -10.86
N SER A 230 -6.61 28.60 -11.23
CA SER A 230 -7.58 27.57 -10.88
C SER A 230 -7.62 27.40 -9.35
N THR A 231 -8.78 27.51 -8.74
CA THR A 231 -8.94 27.26 -7.30
C THR A 231 -9.24 25.80 -7.02
N THR A 232 -9.33 24.94 -8.04
CA THR A 232 -9.52 23.49 -7.92
C THR A 232 -8.70 22.78 -8.98
N VAL A 233 -8.01 21.72 -8.60
CA VAL A 233 -7.23 20.87 -9.49
C VAL A 233 -7.44 19.41 -9.12
N GLU A 234 -7.35 18.54 -10.12
CA GLU A 234 -7.59 17.11 -9.96
C GLU A 234 -6.50 16.34 -10.71
N ALA A 235 -6.07 15.22 -10.13
CA ALA A 235 -5.23 14.24 -10.77
C ALA A 235 -5.85 12.86 -10.60
N SER A 236 -5.63 11.99 -11.57
CA SER A 236 -6.14 10.63 -11.52
C SER A 236 -5.45 9.74 -12.50
N TYR A 237 -5.35 8.46 -12.16
CA TYR A 237 -4.92 7.42 -13.07
C TYR A 237 -5.81 6.18 -12.90
N THR A 238 -5.78 5.32 -13.91
CA THR A 238 -6.42 4.00 -13.87
C THR A 238 -5.32 2.96 -13.99
N ARG A 239 -5.32 1.97 -13.09
CA ARG A 239 -4.39 0.83 -13.14
C ARG A 239 -4.75 -0.14 -14.25
#